data_AF-A0A9D0ZGR8-F1
#
_entry.id   AF-A0A9D0ZGR8-F1
#
_cell.length_a   1.000
_cell.length_b   1.000
_cell.length_c   1.000
_cell.angle_alpha   90.00
_cell.angle_beta   90.00
_cell.angle_gamma   90.00
#
_symmetry.space_group_name_H-M   'P 1'
#
loop_
_entity.id
_entity.type
_entity.pdbx_description
1 polymer ?
#
loop_
_entity_poly.entity_id
_entity_poly.type
_entity_poly.pdbx_seq_one_letter_code
_entity_poly.pdbx_strand_id
1 'polypeptide(L)'
;MSDTIDRMQQEAVRRMHEMQARSRPAAGKSQASPTSSAKAPPPPPAPEGLSATNNSTHESEKPAKDLLAGFFEDKERNLILLLILLLSSENTDSGLLLALMYLII
;
A
#
# COMPACT_ATOMS: atom_id res chain seq x y z
N MET A 1 -24.87 -5.90 -13.02
CA MET A 1 -24.14 -4.73 -12.45
C MET A 1 -22.65 -5.05 -12.28
N SER A 2 -22.28 -6.30 -12.02
CA SER A 2 -20.87 -6.74 -11.90
C SER A 2 -20.08 -6.65 -13.21
N ASP A 3 -20.71 -6.93 -14.36
CA ASP A 3 -20.05 -6.93 -15.68
C ASP A 3 -19.49 -5.56 -16.10
N THR A 4 -20.06 -4.47 -15.56
CA THR A 4 -19.63 -3.11 -15.86
C THR A 4 -18.33 -2.77 -15.11
N ILE A 5 -18.16 -3.28 -13.90
CA ILE A 5 -16.98 -3.03 -13.06
C ILE A 5 -15.77 -3.76 -13.65
N ASP A 6 -15.93 -5.02 -14.09
CA ASP A 6 -14.86 -5.78 -14.74
C ASP A 6 -14.36 -5.10 -16.03
N ARG A 7 -15.28 -4.56 -16.85
CA ARG A 7 -14.92 -3.79 -18.06
C ARG A 7 -14.17 -2.50 -17.73
N MET A 8 -14.60 -1.77 -16.70
CA MET A 8 -13.91 -0.54 -16.29
C MET A 8 -12.49 -0.83 -15.78
N GLN A 9 -12.29 -1.91 -15.02
CA GLN A 9 -10.95 -2.32 -14.58
C GLN A 9 -10.04 -2.67 -15.76
N GLN A 10 -10.56 -3.42 -16.73
CA GLN A 10 -9.80 -3.80 -17.91
C GLN A 10 -9.38 -2.58 -18.75
N GLU A 11 -10.25 -1.58 -18.87
CA GLU A 11 -9.93 -0.31 -19.53
C GLU A 11 -8.92 0.53 -18.75
N ALA A 12 -9.02 0.59 -17.43
CA ALA A 12 -8.11 1.35 -16.58
C ALA A 12 -6.68 0.82 -16.66
N VAL A 13 -6.50 -0.50 -16.57
CA VAL A 13 -5.19 -1.16 -16.69
C VAL A 13 -4.59 -0.91 -18.08
N ARG A 14 -5.38 -1.03 -19.15
CA ARG A 14 -4.92 -0.77 -20.51
C ARG A 14 -4.42 0.67 -20.70
N ARG A 15 -5.16 1.66 -20.20
CA ARG A 15 -4.77 3.09 -20.28
C ARG A 15 -3.54 3.40 -19.42
N MET A 16 -3.42 2.78 -18.24
CA MET A 16 -2.24 2.92 -17.38
C MET A 16 -0.97 2.45 -18.10
N HIS A 17 -1.00 1.29 -18.76
CA HIS A 17 0.13 0.78 -19.52
C HIS A 17 0.53 1.69 -20.69
N GLU A 18 -0.46 2.23 -21.41
CA GLU A 18 -0.22 3.17 -22.49
C GLU A 18 0.44 4.46 -21.99
N MET A 19 -0.07 5.02 -20.88
CA MET A 19 0.54 6.18 -20.24
C MET A 19 1.95 5.89 -19.75
N GLN A 20 2.21 4.73 -19.15
CA GLN A 20 3.53 4.34 -18.67
C GLN A 20 4.52 4.13 -19.81
N ALA A 21 4.08 3.58 -20.94
CA ALA A 21 4.89 3.45 -22.15
C ALA A 21 5.24 4.83 -22.74
N ARG A 22 4.32 5.80 -22.64
CA ARG A 22 4.51 7.17 -23.13
C ARG A 22 5.33 8.04 -22.19
N SER A 23 5.21 7.83 -20.89
CA SER A 23 5.85 8.64 -19.83
C SER A 23 7.19 8.09 -19.37
N ARG A 24 7.55 6.85 -19.72
CA ARG A 24 8.92 6.37 -19.54
C ARG A 24 9.84 7.26 -20.38
N PRO A 25 10.66 8.14 -19.75
CA PRO A 25 11.71 8.82 -20.48
C PRO A 25 12.64 7.73 -21.00
N ALA A 26 13.12 7.88 -22.24
CA ALA A 26 14.15 7.01 -22.80
C ALA A 26 15.45 7.18 -22.00
N ALA A 27 15.50 6.61 -20.79
CA ALA A 27 16.68 6.51 -19.96
C ALA A 27 17.57 5.41 -20.56
N GLY A 28 18.34 5.76 -21.59
CA GLY A 28 19.24 4.78 -22.20
C GLY A 28 19.84 5.09 -23.57
N LYS A 29 20.00 6.36 -23.98
CA LYS A 29 21.01 6.71 -24.99
C LYS A 29 21.37 8.21 -24.91
N SER A 30 22.26 8.56 -24.00
CA SER A 30 23.00 9.81 -24.12
C SER A 30 24.00 9.68 -25.27
N GLN A 31 23.81 10.41 -26.37
CA GLN A 31 24.94 10.90 -27.14
C GLN A 31 24.61 12.20 -27.89
N ALA A 32 25.24 13.27 -27.43
CA ALA A 32 25.72 14.45 -28.16
C ALA A 32 24.76 15.25 -29.06
N SER A 33 24.23 16.33 -28.46
CA SER A 33 24.13 17.72 -28.93
C SER A 33 23.58 18.05 -30.34
N PRO A 34 22.58 18.95 -30.43
CA PRO A 34 22.43 19.83 -31.57
C PRO A 34 22.98 21.22 -31.22
N THR A 35 23.95 21.71 -32.00
CA THR A 35 24.21 23.15 -32.07
C THR A 35 23.50 23.73 -33.29
N SER A 36 22.85 24.87 -33.07
CA SER A 36 22.37 25.89 -34.00
C SER A 36 21.10 25.67 -34.86
N SER A 37 20.20 26.66 -34.72
CA SER A 37 19.20 27.20 -35.67
C SER A 37 17.83 26.52 -35.84
N ALA A 38 16.87 26.86 -34.96
CA ALA A 38 15.51 27.36 -35.29
C ALA A 38 14.55 27.41 -34.06
N LYS A 39 14.12 28.63 -33.69
CA LYS A 39 12.82 29.07 -33.11
C LYS A 39 12.07 28.23 -32.04
N ALA A 40 12.01 28.70 -30.78
CA ALA A 40 10.83 28.75 -29.87
C ALA A 40 11.19 29.40 -28.49
N PRO A 41 10.25 30.06 -27.76
CA PRO A 41 10.53 30.95 -26.61
C PRO A 41 10.78 30.21 -25.27
N PRO A 42 11.32 30.89 -24.24
CA PRO A 42 12.01 30.26 -23.12
C PRO A 42 11.10 30.01 -21.90
N PRO A 43 11.44 29.06 -21.04
CA PRO A 43 11.06 29.17 -19.63
C PRO A 43 12.30 29.14 -18.70
N PRO A 44 12.57 30.24 -17.98
CA PRO A 44 13.04 30.21 -16.60
C PRO A 44 11.85 30.51 -15.65
N PRO A 45 11.92 30.35 -14.32
CA PRO A 45 13.03 29.91 -13.46
C PRO A 45 12.68 28.68 -12.58
N ALA A 46 13.71 27.98 -12.09
CA ALA A 46 13.58 27.17 -10.88
C ALA A 46 14.09 27.99 -9.68
N PRO A 47 13.32 28.09 -8.58
CA PRO A 47 13.86 28.27 -7.23
C PRO A 47 13.37 27.12 -6.33
N GLU A 48 14.28 26.27 -5.85
CA GLU A 48 14.92 26.38 -4.53
C GLU A 48 14.08 25.82 -3.37
N GLY A 49 14.74 25.00 -2.54
CA GLY A 49 14.37 24.89 -1.13
C GLY A 49 13.64 23.62 -0.74
N LEU A 50 14.43 22.63 -0.31
CA LEU A 50 14.01 21.67 0.70
C LEU A 50 13.47 22.44 1.91
N SER A 51 12.19 22.25 2.23
CA SER A 51 11.73 22.30 3.62
C SER A 51 10.76 21.15 3.81
N ALA A 52 11.24 20.17 4.55
CA ALA A 52 10.43 19.16 5.17
C ALA A 52 9.21 19.83 5.83
N THR A 53 8.01 19.44 5.41
CA THR A 53 6.94 19.26 6.39
C THR A 53 6.38 17.87 6.18
N ASN A 54 6.55 17.09 7.24
CA ASN A 54 6.05 15.75 7.41
C ASN A 54 4.58 15.67 6.99
N ASN A 55 4.23 14.67 6.19
CA ASN A 55 3.24 13.67 6.60
C ASN A 55 3.16 12.56 5.55
N SER A 56 3.75 11.43 5.93
CA SER A 56 3.28 10.06 5.76
C SER A 56 2.61 9.70 4.43
N THR A 57 3.32 8.99 3.55
CA THR A 57 3.34 7.51 3.51
C THR A 57 2.07 6.94 2.88
N HIS A 58 2.24 6.55 1.61
CA HIS A 58 1.90 5.24 1.03
C HIS A 58 0.58 4.53 1.38
N GLU A 59 -0.04 4.05 0.30
CA GLU A 59 -0.78 2.78 0.19
C GLU A 59 -2.05 2.62 1.04
N SER A 60 -3.14 3.19 0.53
CA SER A 60 -4.47 2.64 0.74
C SER A 60 -4.61 1.35 -0.08
N GLU A 61 -4.14 0.19 0.40
CA GLU A 61 -4.43 -1.16 -0.15
C GLU A 61 -4.10 -2.33 0.81
N LYS A 62 -3.81 -2.11 2.11
CA LYS A 62 -3.47 -3.23 3.03
C LYS A 62 -4.24 -3.31 4.35
N PRO A 63 -5.57 -3.09 4.39
CA PRO A 63 -6.32 -3.23 5.64
C PRO A 63 -6.16 -4.63 6.26
N ALA A 64 -6.15 -5.70 5.45
CA ALA A 64 -6.01 -7.06 5.98
C ALA A 64 -4.62 -7.36 6.58
N LYS A 65 -3.56 -6.77 6.01
CA LYS A 65 -2.17 -6.98 6.48
C LYS A 65 -1.94 -6.22 7.79
N ASP A 66 -2.47 -5.01 7.90
CA ASP A 66 -2.36 -4.18 9.11
C ASP A 66 -3.21 -4.73 10.26
N LEU A 67 -4.39 -5.26 9.99
CA LEU A 67 -5.20 -5.94 11.00
C LEU A 67 -4.47 -7.17 11.53
N LEU A 68 -3.97 -8.05 10.66
CA LEU A 68 -3.20 -9.23 11.09
C LEU A 68 -1.90 -8.82 11.79
N ALA A 69 -1.21 -7.78 11.33
CA ALA A 69 -0.02 -7.25 12.01
C ALA A 69 -0.36 -6.80 13.44
N GLY A 70 -1.46 -6.06 13.63
CA GLY A 70 -1.95 -5.68 14.96
C GLY A 70 -2.30 -6.87 15.86
N PHE A 71 -2.78 -7.98 15.29
CA PHE A 71 -2.96 -9.24 16.04
C PHE A 71 -1.63 -9.87 16.48
N PHE A 72 -0.54 -9.73 15.72
CA PHE A 72 0.79 -10.26 16.08
C PHE A 72 1.66 -9.29 16.89
N GLU A 73 1.28 -8.02 16.95
CA GLU A 73 1.94 -6.96 17.73
C GLU A 73 1.96 -7.33 19.23
N ASP A 74 0.80 -7.76 19.75
CA ASP A 74 0.66 -8.20 21.13
C ASP A 74 0.77 -9.73 21.24
N LYS A 75 2.01 -10.20 21.39
CA LYS A 75 2.34 -11.63 21.46
C LYS A 75 1.67 -12.34 22.64
N GLU A 76 1.45 -11.64 23.75
CA GLU A 76 0.85 -12.21 24.95
C GLU A 76 -0.67 -12.39 24.77
N ARG A 77 -1.36 -11.33 24.32
CA ARG A 77 -2.80 -11.41 24.02
C ARG A 77 -3.09 -12.39 22.89
N ASN A 78 -2.26 -12.42 21.85
CA ASN A 78 -2.41 -13.37 20.74
C ASN A 78 -2.17 -14.82 21.19
N LEU A 79 -1.19 -15.06 22.08
CA LEU A 79 -1.01 -16.38 22.67
C LEU A 79 -2.26 -16.84 23.43
N ILE A 80 -2.88 -15.96 24.21
CA ILE A 80 -4.13 -16.26 24.94
C ILE A 80 -5.27 -16.52 23.95
N LEU A 81 -5.41 -15.73 22.88
CA LEU A 81 -6.41 -15.94 21.83
C LEU A 81 -6.22 -17.29 21.11
N LEU A 82 -4.98 -17.67 20.82
CA LEU A 82 -4.65 -18.96 20.22
C LEU A 82 -5.00 -20.10 21.18
N LEU A 83 -4.74 -19.92 22.48
CA LEU A 83 -5.12 -20.88 23.51
C LEU A 83 -6.64 -21.04 23.58
N ILE A 84 -7.39 -19.94 23.62
CA ILE A 84 -8.86 -19.96 23.60
C ILE A 84 -9.36 -20.67 22.34
N LEU A 85 -8.81 -20.36 21.16
CA LEU A 85 -9.19 -20.99 19.90
C LEU A 85 -8.91 -22.51 19.90
N LEU A 86 -7.76 -22.92 20.43
CA LEU A 86 -7.36 -24.31 20.54
C LEU A 86 -8.29 -25.08 21.51
N LEU A 87 -8.54 -24.49 22.68
CA LEU A 87 -9.36 -25.04 23.75
C LEU A 87 -10.86 -25.00 23.42
N SER A 88 -11.30 -24.12 22.51
CA SER A 88 -12.71 -23.98 22.12
C SER A 88 -13.25 -25.21 21.39
N SER A 89 -12.38 -26.08 20.87
CA SER A 89 -12.78 -27.33 20.19
C SER A 89 -12.94 -28.52 21.13
N GLU A 90 -12.22 -28.51 22.26
CA GLU A 90 -12.45 -29.44 23.35
C GLU A 90 -13.63 -28.92 24.20
N ASN A 91 -14.36 -29.83 24.86
CA ASN A 91 -15.35 -29.47 25.89
C ASN A 91 -14.65 -28.95 27.16
N THR A 92 -13.78 -27.96 26.98
CA THR A 92 -12.98 -27.31 28.00
C THR A 92 -13.91 -26.57 28.96
N ASP A 93 -13.52 -26.52 30.24
CA ASP A 93 -14.24 -25.82 31.29
C ASP A 93 -14.57 -24.37 30.86
N SER A 94 -15.86 -24.03 30.93
CA SER A 94 -16.34 -22.70 30.52
C SER A 94 -15.78 -21.58 31.41
N GLY A 95 -15.48 -21.88 32.68
CA GLY A 95 -14.80 -20.98 33.60
C GLY A 95 -13.35 -20.72 33.19
N LEU A 96 -12.63 -21.73 32.69
CA LEU A 96 -11.29 -21.54 32.13
C LEU A 96 -11.32 -20.63 30.90
N LEU A 97 -12.28 -20.83 29.98
CA LEU A 97 -12.44 -19.94 28.83
C LEU A 97 -12.75 -18.49 29.26
N LEU A 98 -13.61 -18.32 30.26
CA LEU A 98 -13.93 -17.00 30.84
C LEU A 98 -12.71 -16.37 31.53
N ALA A 99 -11.89 -17.15 32.23
CA ALA A 99 -10.68 -16.66 32.88
C ALA A 99 -9.65 -16.18 31.84
N LEU A 100 -9.46 -16.93 30.75
CA LEU A 100 -8.61 -16.51 29.64
C LEU A 100 -9.15 -15.25 28.95
N MET A 101 -10.47 -15.16 28.78
CA MET A 101 -11.12 -13.96 28.22
C MET A 101 -10.98 -12.74 29.15
N TYR A 102 -11.03 -12.94 30.46
CA TYR A 102 -10.82 -11.90 31.46
C TYR A 102 -9.38 -11.37 31.46
N LEU A 103 -8.39 -12.25 31.24
CA LEU A 103 -6.97 -11.89 31.17
C LEU A 103 -6.65 -11.00 29.94
N ILE A 104 -7.51 -11.02 28.92
CA ILE A 104 -7.38 -10.14 27.74
C ILE A 104 -7.87 -8.71 28.03
N ILE A 105 -8.72 -8.49 29.04
CA ILE A 105 -9.25 -7.15 29.38
C ILE A 105 -8.17 -6.36 30.14
#